data_AF-A0A2K4HW43-F1
#
_entry.id   AF-A0A2K4HW43-F1
#
_cell.length_a   1.000
_cell.length_b   1.000
_cell.length_c   1.000
_cell.angle_alpha   90.00
_cell.angle_beta   90.00
_cell.angle_gamma   90.00
#
_symmetry.space_group_name_H-M   'P 1'
#
loop_
_entity.id
_entity.type
_entity.pdbx_description
1 polymer ?
#
loop_
_entity_poly.entity_id
_entity_poly.type
_entity_poly.pdbx_seq_one_letter_code
_entity_poly.pdbx_strand_id
1 'polypeptide(L)'
;LTEIREVDVVPFDEYVAQNSIDLDRIGLMKIDVEGFEAAVLDGMPRLLDKSGRKVPILCEILTDRQRSNPLDGGAIIRRLQQHGYRCVNATNLLP
;
A
#
# COMPACT_ATOMS: atom_id res chain seq x y z
N LEU A 1 -19.96 20.27 -8.62
CA LEU A 1 -20.96 19.18 -8.46
C LEU A 1 -20.18 17.94 -8.08
N THR A 2 -20.52 17.29 -6.97
CA THR A 2 -19.89 16.05 -6.52
C THR A 2 -20.85 14.91 -6.82
N GLU A 3 -20.39 13.89 -7.55
CA GLU A 3 -21.16 12.67 -7.88
C GLU A 3 -20.63 11.52 -7.03
N ILE A 4 -21.51 10.72 -6.43
CA ILE A 4 -21.15 9.50 -5.71
C ILE A 4 -21.28 8.32 -6.68
N ARG A 5 -20.23 7.51 -6.80
CA ARG A 5 -20.23 6.27 -7.58
C ARG A 5 -19.85 5.10 -6.69
N GLU A 6 -20.62 4.04 -6.80
CA GLU A 6 -20.24 2.74 -6.24
C GLU A 6 -19.19 2.11 -7.15
N VAL A 7 -18.19 1.50 -6.52
CA VAL A 7 -17.10 0.78 -7.21
C VAL A 7 -16.84 -0.51 -6.48
N ASP A 8 -16.60 -1.57 -7.25
CA ASP A 8 -16.17 -2.85 -6.69
C ASP A 8 -14.71 -2.76 -6.24
N VAL A 9 -14.43 -3.39 -5.11
CA VAL A 9 -13.08 -3.50 -4.55
C VAL A 9 -12.66 -4.96 -4.48
N VAL A 10 -11.38 -5.22 -4.74
CA VAL A 10 -10.80 -6.57 -4.70
C VAL A 10 -9.46 -6.53 -3.96
N PRO A 11 -9.13 -7.53 -3.13
CA PRO A 11 -7.79 -7.68 -2.58
C PRO A 11 -6.74 -7.81 -3.70
N PHE A 12 -5.61 -7.13 -3.54
CA PHE A 12 -4.54 -7.15 -4.55
C PHE A 12 -4.06 -8.57 -4.88
N ASP A 13 -3.84 -9.41 -3.87
CA ASP A 13 -3.37 -10.78 -4.06
C ASP A 13 -4.37 -11.66 -4.83
N GLU A 14 -5.67 -11.40 -4.66
CA GLU A 14 -6.73 -12.05 -5.43
C GLU A 14 -6.67 -11.59 -6.89
N TYR A 15 -6.56 -10.28 -7.13
CA TYR A 15 -6.41 -9.73 -8.48
C TYR A 15 -5.19 -10.29 -9.21
N VAL A 16 -4.04 -10.39 -8.52
CA VAL A 16 -2.81 -11.00 -9.04
C VAL A 16 -3.04 -12.46 -9.44
N ALA A 17 -3.71 -13.23 -8.60
CA ALA A 17 -4.00 -14.64 -8.87
C ALA A 17 -4.93 -14.81 -10.08
N GLN A 18 -6.02 -14.04 -10.14
CA GLN A 18 -7.00 -14.10 -11.22
C GLN A 18 -6.39 -13.72 -12.58
N ASN A 19 -5.44 -12.78 -12.59
CA ASN A 19 -4.80 -12.28 -13.81
C ASN A 19 -3.46 -12.96 -14.11
N SER A 20 -3.09 -14.01 -13.37
CA SER A 20 -1.81 -14.73 -13.54
C SER A 20 -0.58 -13.80 -13.57
N ILE A 21 -0.59 -12.77 -12.72
CA ILE A 21 0.51 -11.80 -12.65
C ILE A 21 1.68 -12.41 -11.88
N ASP A 22 2.84 -12.46 -12.52
CA ASP A 22 4.07 -12.89 -11.88
C ASP A 22 4.68 -11.77 -11.03
N LEU A 23 4.60 -11.92 -9.71
CA LEU A 23 5.13 -10.96 -8.74
C LEU A 23 6.65 -10.75 -8.87
N ASP A 24 7.41 -11.74 -9.36
CA ASP A 24 8.86 -11.61 -9.54
C ASP A 24 9.24 -10.59 -10.63
N ARG A 25 8.32 -10.34 -11.56
CA ARG A 25 8.47 -9.38 -12.66
C ARG A 25 8.03 -7.96 -12.29
N ILE A 26 7.46 -7.75 -11.10
CA ILE A 26 7.07 -6.41 -10.66
C ILE A 26 8.30 -5.63 -10.19
N GLY A 27 8.53 -4.48 -10.81
CA GLY A 27 9.64 -3.58 -10.48
C GLY A 27 9.34 -2.59 -9.37
N LEU A 28 8.07 -2.22 -9.19
CA LEU A 28 7.59 -1.19 -8.27
C LEU A 28 6.11 -1.38 -8.00
N MET A 29 5.68 -1.12 -6.77
CA MET A 29 4.29 -0.97 -6.38
C MET A 29 4.03 0.49 -6.02
N LYS A 30 3.07 1.16 -6.68
CA LYS A 30 2.59 2.49 -6.29
C LYS A 30 1.24 2.35 -5.60
N ILE A 31 1.08 2.96 -4.42
CA ILE A 31 -0.19 3.02 -3.67
C ILE A 31 -0.56 4.49 -3.48
N ASP A 32 -1.74 4.86 -3.95
CA ASP A 32 -2.27 6.21 -3.99
C ASP A 32 -3.79 6.08 -4.07
N VAL A 33 -4.45 5.97 -2.92
CA VAL A 33 -5.88 5.59 -2.81
C VAL A 33 -6.66 6.49 -1.85
N GLU A 34 -6.25 7.75 -1.71
CA GLU A 34 -6.99 8.82 -1.04
C GLU A 34 -7.49 8.47 0.38
N GLY A 35 -6.66 7.76 1.15
CA GLY A 35 -6.90 7.46 2.56
C GLY A 35 -7.26 6.00 2.88
N PHE A 36 -7.16 5.09 1.90
CA PHE A 36 -7.39 3.65 2.09
C PHE A 36 -6.09 2.82 2.00
N GLU A 37 -4.93 3.45 2.11
CA GLU A 37 -3.64 2.79 1.87
C GLU A 37 -3.38 1.65 2.85
N ALA A 38 -3.78 1.81 4.11
CA ALA A 38 -3.68 0.76 5.11
C ALA A 38 -4.47 -0.51 4.73
N ALA A 39 -5.67 -0.33 4.16
CA ALA A 39 -6.52 -1.44 3.70
C ALA A 39 -5.94 -2.12 2.46
N VAL A 40 -5.26 -1.36 1.57
CA VAL A 40 -4.52 -1.96 0.46
C VAL A 40 -3.45 -2.91 0.97
N LEU A 41 -2.72 -2.55 2.03
CA LEU A 41 -1.71 -3.42 2.64
C LEU A 41 -2.31 -4.72 3.21
N ASP A 42 -3.57 -4.72 3.68
CA ASP A 42 -4.28 -5.94 4.10
C ASP A 42 -4.53 -6.90 2.94
N GLY A 43 -4.72 -6.36 1.73
CA GLY A 43 -5.00 -7.14 0.53
C GLY A 43 -3.77 -7.67 -0.21
N MET A 44 -2.54 -7.39 0.24
CA MET A 44 -1.30 -7.76 -0.46
C MET A 44 -0.24 -8.53 0.36
N PRO A 45 -0.59 -9.43 1.31
CA PRO A 45 0.40 -10.13 2.12
C PRO A 45 1.41 -10.94 1.31
N ARG A 46 1.04 -11.53 0.16
CA ARG A 46 1.99 -12.30 -0.67
C ARG A 46 3.09 -11.41 -1.24
N LEU A 47 2.79 -10.16 -1.62
CA LEU A 47 3.80 -9.20 -2.05
C LEU A 47 4.64 -8.71 -0.86
N LEU A 48 4.01 -8.43 0.28
CA LEU A 48 4.67 -7.93 1.48
C LEU A 48 5.63 -8.96 2.09
N ASP A 49 5.24 -10.23 2.15
CA ASP A 49 5.99 -11.33 2.78
C ASP A 49 6.88 -12.10 1.82
N LYS A 50 6.86 -11.76 0.53
CA LYS A 50 7.71 -12.40 -0.48
C LYS A 50 9.16 -12.51 -0.02
N SER A 51 9.72 -13.71 -0.17
CA SER A 51 11.13 -14.00 0.05
C SER A 51 11.97 -13.56 -1.16
N GLY A 52 13.25 -13.27 -0.91
CA GLY A 52 14.18 -12.78 -1.94
C GLY A 52 14.04 -11.28 -2.18
N ARG A 53 14.00 -10.87 -3.45
CA ARG A 53 13.91 -9.45 -3.84
C ARG A 53 12.55 -8.89 -3.44
N LYS A 54 12.52 -8.01 -2.43
CA LYS A 54 11.34 -7.20 -2.09
C LYS A 54 11.03 -6.24 -3.25
N VAL A 55 9.74 -6.07 -3.54
CA VAL A 55 9.26 -5.08 -4.51
C VAL A 55 9.26 -3.72 -3.82
N PRO A 56 10.00 -2.70 -4.30
CA PRO A 56 9.92 -1.36 -3.75
C PRO A 56 8.48 -0.83 -3.76
N ILE A 57 8.08 -0.10 -2.72
CA ILE A 57 6.75 0.50 -2.60
C ILE A 57 6.88 2.02 -2.53
N LEU A 58 6.19 2.72 -3.43
CA LEU A 58 5.96 4.16 -3.35
C LEU A 58 4.51 4.36 -2.88
N CYS A 59 4.34 4.82 -1.64
CA CYS A 59 3.03 4.97 -1.01
C CYS A 59 2.78 6.43 -0.66
N GLU A 60 1.67 7.00 -1.13
CA GLU A 60 1.21 8.30 -0.65
C GLU A 60 0.61 8.14 0.76
N ILE A 61 1.25 8.74 1.75
CA ILE A 61 0.80 8.64 3.13
C ILE A 61 0.07 9.91 3.52
N LEU A 62 -1.27 9.80 3.58
CA LEU A 62 -2.10 10.84 4.15
C LEU A 62 -2.11 10.75 5.68
N THR A 63 -2.04 11.90 6.35
CA THR A 63 -2.16 12.00 7.81
C THR A 63 -3.24 13.01 8.15
N ASP A 64 -4.31 12.55 8.80
CA ASP A 64 -5.40 13.38 9.27
C ASP A 64 -6.01 12.74 10.51
N ARG A 65 -5.63 13.29 11.66
CA ARG A 65 -6.09 12.82 12.98
C ARG A 65 -7.47 13.32 13.36
N GLN A 66 -8.04 14.25 12.60
CA GLN A 66 -9.36 14.85 12.88
C GLN A 66 -10.50 14.10 12.20
N ARG A 67 -10.21 13.15 11.29
CA ARG A 67 -11.22 12.27 10.70
C ARG A 67 -11.87 11.36 11.74
N SER A 68 -13.13 10.98 11.48
CA SER A 68 -13.89 10.01 12.28
C SER A 68 -13.20 8.64 12.37
N ASN A 69 -12.52 8.23 11.30
CA ASN A 69 -11.51 7.18 11.31
C ASN A 69 -10.14 7.82 10.99
N PRO A 70 -9.29 8.04 11.99
CA PRO A 70 -8.03 8.76 11.81
C PRO A 70 -7.12 8.10 10.76
N LEU A 71 -6.61 8.91 9.83
CA LEU A 71 -5.50 8.49 8.98
C LEU A 71 -4.21 8.63 9.80
N ASP A 72 -3.61 7.50 10.15
CA ASP A 72 -2.30 7.44 10.81
C ASP A 72 -1.25 6.86 9.87
N GLY A 73 -0.55 7.75 9.17
CA GLY A 73 0.61 7.38 8.37
C GLY A 73 1.68 6.61 9.15
N GLY A 74 1.79 6.85 10.45
CA GLY A 74 2.72 6.13 11.32
C GLY A 74 2.36 4.64 11.48
N ALA A 75 1.09 4.26 11.36
CA ALA A 75 0.69 2.86 11.36
C ALA A 75 1.12 2.14 10.07
N ILE A 76 0.97 2.79 8.92
CA ILE A 76 1.42 2.27 7.61
C ILE A 76 2.94 2.04 7.64
N ILE A 77 3.71 3.03 8.11
CA ILE A 77 5.17 2.93 8.19
C ILE A 77 5.58 1.76 9.10
N ARG A 78 5.01 1.67 10.31
CA ARG A 78 5.31 0.58 11.26
C ARG A 78 5.01 -0.78 10.66
N ARG A 79 3.87 -0.91 9.97
CA ARG A 79 3.49 -2.15 9.31
C ARG A 79 4.48 -2.55 8.22
N LEU A 80 4.85 -1.63 7.33
CA LEU A 80 5.86 -1.91 6.31
C LEU A 80 7.21 -2.31 6.92
N GLN A 81 7.63 -1.65 8.00
CA GLN A 81 8.84 -2.01 8.74
C GLN A 81 8.77 -3.43 9.33
N GLN A 82 7.61 -3.88 9.81
CA GLN A 82 7.41 -5.26 10.28
C GLN A 82 7.60 -6.30 9.17
N HIS A 83 7.31 -5.95 7.92
CA HIS A 83 7.57 -6.80 6.74
C HIS A 83 9.01 -6.65 6.17
N GLY A 84 9.89 -5.93 6.88
CA GLY A 84 11.31 -5.77 6.54
C GLY A 84 11.61 -4.62 5.58
N TYR A 85 10.67 -3.72 5.33
CA TYR A 85 10.92 -2.54 4.50
C TYR A 85 11.64 -1.44 5.31
N ARG A 86 12.63 -0.81 4.68
CA ARG A 86 13.12 0.50 5.11
C ARG A 86 12.26 1.57 4.45
N CYS A 87 11.58 2.37 5.26
CA CYS A 87 10.78 3.50 4.78
C CYS A 87 11.63 4.77 4.78
N VAL A 88 11.47 5.59 3.75
CA VAL A 88 12.05 6.94 3.64
C VAL A 88 11.03 7.85 2.96
N ASN A 89 11.08 9.13 3.28
CA ASN A 89 10.35 10.17 2.60
C ASN A 89 10.87 10.31 1.16
N ALA A 90 9.96 10.18 0.18
CA ALA A 90 10.32 10.15 -1.23
C ALA A 90 10.93 11.47 -1.75
N THR A 91 10.68 12.60 -1.08
CA THR A 91 11.15 13.92 -1.49
C THR A 91 12.60 14.17 -1.09
N ASN A 92 13.00 13.72 0.11
CA ASN A 92 14.31 14.04 0.69
C ASN A 92 15.16 12.79 1.02
N LEU A 93 14.61 11.59 0.86
CA LEU A 93 15.23 10.30 1.12
C LEU A 93 15.68 10.09 2.58
N LEU A 94 15.14 10.87 3.51
CA LEU A 94 15.33 10.71 4.95
C LEU A 94 14.28 9.74 5.52
N PRO A 95 14.59 8.97 6.58
CA PRO A 95 13.62 8.11 7.26
C PRO A 95 12.35 8.83 7.73
#